data_AF-A0A2T2S8U0-F1
#
_entry.id   AF-A0A2T2S8U0-F1
#
_cell.length_a   1.000
_cell.length_b   1.000
_cell.length_c   1.000
_cell.angle_alpha   90.00
_cell.angle_beta   90.00
_cell.angle_gamma   90.00
#
_symmetry.space_group_name_H-M   'P 1'
#
loop_
_entity.id
_entity.type
_entity.pdbx_description
1 polymer ?
#
loop_
_entity_poly.entity_id
_entity_poly.type
_entity_poly.pdbx_seq_one_letter_code
_entity_poly.pdbx_strand_id
1 'polypeptide(L)' 'EANAFDAPVVTAVPDGSFYKWLKVTKDDISGQTKVPRMSDDRDVADGVLGIVTRRN' A
#
# COMPACT_ATOMS: atom_id res chain seq x y z
N GLU A 1 23.40 -8.74 -4.09
CA GLU A 1 22.94 -9.77 -3.14
C GLU A 1 23.18 -9.44 -1.65
N ALA A 2 23.94 -8.39 -1.29
CA ALA A 2 24.34 -8.13 0.10
C ALA A 2 23.20 -7.92 1.13
N ASN A 3 21.97 -7.64 0.68
CA ASN A 3 20.84 -7.26 1.54
C ASN A 3 19.69 -8.29 1.52
N ALA A 4 19.90 -9.48 0.94
CA ALA A 4 18.83 -10.47 0.76
C ALA A 4 18.26 -11.02 2.08
N PHE A 5 18.98 -10.84 3.20
CA PHE A 5 18.60 -11.29 4.54
C PHE A 5 18.43 -10.13 5.54
N ASP A 6 18.41 -8.89 5.05
CA ASP A 6 18.13 -7.76 5.92
C ASP A 6 16.72 -7.90 6.51
N ALA A 7 16.54 -7.37 7.72
CA ALA A 7 15.24 -7.35 8.34
C ALA A 7 14.22 -6.61 7.44
N PRO A 8 12.96 -7.06 7.38
CA PRO A 8 11.96 -6.38 6.57
C PRO A 8 11.72 -4.97 7.09
N VAL A 9 11.63 -4.01 6.16
CA VAL A 9 11.25 -2.64 6.51
C VAL A 9 9.75 -2.61 6.77
N VAL A 10 9.36 -2.34 8.01
CA VAL A 10 7.96 -2.17 8.41
C VAL A 10 7.64 -0.69 8.54
N THR A 11 6.63 -0.23 7.79
CA THR A 11 6.15 1.16 7.87
C THR A 11 4.72 1.18 8.35
N ALA A 12 4.48 1.79 9.51
CA ALA A 12 3.13 2.06 9.98
C ALA A 12 2.51 3.18 9.13
N VAL A 13 1.22 3.05 8.82
CA VAL A 13 0.46 4.06 8.08
C VAL A 13 -0.77 4.48 8.89
N PRO A 14 -1.27 5.72 8.73
CA PRO A 14 -2.48 6.16 9.42
C PRO A 14 -3.70 5.31 9.06
N ASP A 15 -4.68 5.30 9.95
CA ASP A 15 -5.94 4.61 9.73
C ASP A 15 -6.63 5.04 8.42
N GLY A 16 -7.20 4.04 7.74
CA GLY A 16 -7.90 4.22 6.47
C GLY A 16 -7.00 4.50 5.26
N SER A 17 -5.67 4.41 5.38
CA SER A 17 -4.75 4.61 4.25
C SER A 17 -5.05 3.68 3.07
N PHE A 18 -5.27 2.39 3.33
CA PHE A 18 -5.65 1.42 2.29
C PHE A 18 -6.99 1.75 1.62
N TYR A 19 -7.99 2.17 2.39
CA TYR A 19 -9.29 2.55 1.83
C TYR A 19 -9.21 3.82 0.98
N LYS A 20 -8.40 4.81 1.40
CA LYS A 20 -8.13 6.01 0.61
C LYS A 20 -7.40 5.67 -0.70
N TRP A 21 -6.43 4.76 -0.64
CA TRP A 21 -5.75 4.26 -1.83
C TRP A 21 -6.70 3.57 -2.80
N LEU A 22 -7.59 2.69 -2.31
CA LEU A 22 -8.62 2.07 -3.15
C LEU A 22 -9.51 3.11 -3.83
N LYS A 23 -9.93 4.16 -3.11
CA LYS A 23 -10.78 5.23 -3.69
C LYS A 23 -10.10 6.06 -4.78
N VAL A 24 -8.77 6.08 -4.81
CA VAL A 24 -8.00 6.80 -5.83
C VAL A 24 -7.71 5.90 -7.04
N THR A 25 -7.66 4.58 -6.86
CA THR A 25 -7.17 3.63 -7.86
C THR A 25 -8.26 2.73 -8.46
N LYS A 26 -9.46 2.72 -7.89
CA LYS A 26 -10.61 1.93 -8.37
C LYS A 26 -11.79 2.86 -8.64
N ASP A 27 -12.45 2.62 -9.77
CA ASP A 27 -13.66 3.35 -10.14
C ASP A 27 -14.86 2.97 -9.26
N ASP A 28 -14.88 1.73 -8.73
CA ASP A 28 -15.90 1.24 -7.80
C ASP A 28 -15.29 0.36 -6.69
N ILE A 29 -15.89 0.41 -5.49
CA ILE A 29 -15.45 -0.34 -4.32
C ILE A 29 -16.65 -1.08 -3.72
N SER A 30 -16.56 -2.41 -3.73
CA SER A 30 -17.54 -3.30 -3.10
C SER A 30 -16.87 -4.22 -2.07
N GLY A 31 -17.67 -5.06 -1.42
CA GLY A 31 -17.14 -6.11 -0.52
C GLY A 31 -16.19 -7.10 -1.22
N GLN A 32 -16.19 -7.14 -2.55
CA GLN A 32 -15.28 -7.97 -3.35
C GLN A 32 -13.98 -7.25 -3.73
N THR A 33 -13.86 -5.94 -3.50
CA THR A 33 -12.62 -5.20 -3.78
C THR A 33 -11.58 -5.51 -2.71
N LYS A 34 -10.68 -6.46 -2.98
CA LYS A 34 -9.63 -6.89 -2.05
C LYS A 34 -8.32 -6.12 -2.27
N VAL A 35 -7.62 -5.86 -1.17
CA VAL A 35 -6.24 -5.37 -1.19
C VAL A 35 -5.29 -6.57 -1.30
N PRO A 36 -4.35 -6.59 -2.26
CA PRO A 36 -3.30 -7.60 -2.32
C PRO A 36 -2.44 -7.59 -1.05
N ARG A 37 -2.13 -8.78 -0.52
CA ARG A 37 -1.40 -8.93 0.76
C ARG A 37 0.11 -9.16 0.58
N MET A 38 0.51 -9.68 -0.57
CA MET A 38 1.89 -9.96 -0.95
C MET A 38 1.99 -9.74 -2.47
N SER A 39 3.08 -9.11 -2.91
CA SER A 39 3.42 -8.89 -4.31
C SER A 39 4.94 -8.98 -4.46
N ASP A 40 5.40 -9.35 -5.65
CA ASP A 40 6.82 -9.34 -6.01
C ASP A 40 7.30 -7.93 -6.37
N ASP A 41 6.37 -7.05 -6.75
CA ASP A 41 6.59 -5.63 -7.00
C ASP A 41 6.11 -4.75 -5.83
N ARG A 42 6.41 -3.46 -5.93
CA ARG A 42 6.08 -2.47 -4.90
C ARG A 42 4.89 -1.59 -5.24
N ASP A 43 4.18 -1.83 -6.35
CA ASP A 43 3.16 -0.90 -6.84
C ASP A 43 2.06 -0.62 -5.82
N VAL A 44 1.62 -1.66 -5.10
CA VAL A 44 0.63 -1.52 -4.01
C VAL A 44 1.21 -0.77 -2.82
N ALA A 45 2.42 -1.14 -2.38
CA ALA A 45 3.07 -0.52 -1.22
C ALA A 45 3.35 0.96 -1.47
N ASP A 46 3.93 1.28 -2.63
CA ASP A 46 4.29 2.63 -3.01
C ASP A 46 3.04 3.48 -3.32
N GLY A 47 1.99 2.87 -3.88
CA GLY A 47 0.68 3.51 -4.03
C GLY A 47 0.04 3.88 -2.69
N VAL A 48 0.07 2.98 -1.70
CA VAL A 48 -0.45 3.25 -0.33
C VAL A 48 0.40 4.32 0.36
N LEU A 49 1.73 4.23 0.28
CA LEU A 49 2.63 5.24 0.83
C LEU A 49 2.41 6.61 0.20
N GLY A 50 2.17 6.69 -1.11
CA GLY A 50 1.85 7.92 -1.82
C GLY A 50 0.62 8.65 -1.27
N ILE A 51 -0.36 7.93 -0.71
CA ILE A 51 -1.51 8.55 -0.01
C ILE A 51 -1.10 9.21 1.30
N VAL A 52 -0.12 8.63 2.02
CA VAL A 52 0.37 9.14 3.30
C VAL A 52 1.17 10.42 3.10
N THR A 53 2.03 10.46 2.06
CA THR A 53 2.92 11.61 1.79
C THR A 53 2.16 12.83 1.26
N ARG A 54 1.02 12.64 0.60
CA ARG A 54 0.23 13.72 -0.06
C ARG A 54 -0.57 14.61 0.91
N ARG A 55 -0.30 14.53 2.22
CA ARG A 55 -0.98 15.28 3.28
C ARG A 55 -0.10 16.28 4.02
N ASN A 56 0.98 16.74 3.41
CA ASN A 56 1.68 17.98 3.79
C ASN A 56 1.66 18.96 2.62
#